data_AF-A0AAD5GBV7-F1
#
_entry.id   AF-A0AAD5GBV7-F1
#
_cell.length_a   1.000
_cell.length_b   1.000
_cell.length_c   1.000
_cell.angle_alpha   90.00
_cell.angle_beta   90.00
_cell.angle_gamma   90.00
#
_symmetry.space_group_name_H-M   'P 1'
#
loop_
_entity.id
_entity.type
_entity.pdbx_description
1 polymer ?
#
loop_
_entity_poly.entity_id
_entity_poly.type
_entity_poly.pdbx_seq_one_letter_code
_entity_poly.pdbx_strand_id
1 'polypeptide(L)'
;MSENNCGSVAMEALVTVCRAMSQLEVGDLAVASFGKKGNIKLLHDFDQPFTAEAGAKMLSSLTFKQENTIADEPMVDLLKFINKTLDSAVINARLPSGQNPLEQLVLIIADGRLHEEKLKRWVRDILSKNRMVAFLLLDNPKESITEVLEVSFEAGKCALAKRMDSFPFPYYVILKDIQTLPTTLADLLRQWFELMQH
;
A
#
# COMPACT_ATOMS: atom_id res chain seq x y z
N MET A 1 -0.82 12.39 5.86
CA MET A 1 -0.31 12.83 4.54
C MET A 1 -0.35 14.33 4.29
N SER A 2 -1.41 15.07 4.65
CA SER A 2 -1.39 16.56 4.61
C SER A 2 -0.35 17.15 5.57
N GLU A 3 -0.25 16.59 6.79
CA GLU A 3 0.67 17.02 7.84
C GLU A 3 2.15 16.92 7.42
N ASN A 4 2.51 15.86 6.69
CA ASN A 4 3.87 15.65 6.19
C ASN A 4 4.14 16.27 4.81
N ASN A 5 3.17 16.99 4.24
CA ASN A 5 3.22 17.56 2.89
C ASN A 5 3.64 16.55 1.80
N CYS A 6 3.32 15.26 2.01
CA CYS A 6 3.72 14.16 1.13
C CYS A 6 2.63 13.79 0.10
N GLY A 7 1.53 14.56 0.04
CA GLY A 7 0.42 14.31 -0.88
C GLY A 7 0.81 14.40 -2.36
N SER A 8 1.62 15.40 -2.75
CA SER A 8 2.12 15.52 -4.13
C SER A 8 3.02 14.35 -4.52
N VAL A 9 3.90 13.94 -3.60
CA VAL A 9 4.79 12.78 -3.77
C VAL A 9 3.98 11.49 -3.95
N ALA A 10 2.92 11.32 -3.14
CA ALA A 10 2.02 10.17 -3.25
C ALA A 10 1.29 10.13 -4.59
N MET A 11 0.81 11.28 -5.07
CA MET A 11 0.15 11.40 -6.38
C MET A 11 1.10 11.04 -7.52
N GLU A 12 2.34 11.56 -7.48
CA GLU A 12 3.34 11.28 -8.51
C GLU A 12 3.79 9.81 -8.48
N ALA A 13 3.99 9.24 -7.29
CA ALA A 13 4.22 7.80 -7.09
C ALA A 13 3.11 6.98 -7.72
N LEU A 14 1.87 7.28 -7.40
CA LEU A 14 0.71 6.57 -7.92
C LEU A 14 0.64 6.63 -9.45
N VAL A 15 0.77 7.82 -10.04
CA VAL A 15 0.75 7.98 -11.50
C VAL A 15 1.89 7.25 -12.17
N THR A 16 3.09 7.28 -11.57
CA THR A 16 4.29 6.62 -12.10
C THR A 16 4.10 5.10 -12.12
N VAL A 17 3.61 4.52 -11.01
CA VAL A 17 3.28 3.09 -10.93
C VAL A 17 2.24 2.72 -11.98
N CYS A 18 1.11 3.42 -12.02
CA CYS A 18 0.03 3.07 -12.93
C CYS A 18 0.46 3.15 -14.40
N ARG A 19 1.24 4.18 -14.77
CA ARG A 19 1.78 4.30 -16.13
C ARG A 19 2.76 3.18 -16.45
N ALA A 20 3.67 2.85 -15.55
CA ALA A 20 4.64 1.77 -15.76
C ALA A 20 3.94 0.42 -15.93
N MET A 21 2.97 0.09 -15.06
CA MET A 21 2.20 -1.16 -15.16
C MET A 21 1.41 -1.26 -16.47
N SER A 22 0.80 -0.16 -16.89
CA SER A 22 0.04 -0.10 -18.15
C SER A 22 0.93 -0.27 -19.37
N GLN A 23 2.15 0.28 -19.35
CA GLN A 23 3.13 0.14 -20.44
C GLN A 23 3.71 -1.26 -20.54
N LEU A 24 3.83 -1.96 -19.41
CA LEU A 24 4.33 -3.33 -19.36
C LEU A 24 3.23 -4.37 -19.70
N GLU A 25 1.98 -3.93 -19.90
CA GLU A 25 0.81 -4.80 -20.11
C GLU A 25 0.68 -5.89 -19.03
N VAL A 26 1.07 -5.54 -17.79
CA VAL A 26 1.11 -6.49 -16.66
C VAL A 26 -0.28 -6.58 -16.05
N GLY A 27 -1.07 -7.53 -16.56
CA GLY A 27 -2.34 -7.95 -15.97
C GLY A 27 -3.34 -6.81 -15.73
N ASP A 28 -4.25 -7.04 -14.79
CA ASP A 28 -5.29 -6.08 -14.44
C ASP A 28 -4.83 -5.17 -13.28
N LEU A 29 -5.15 -3.88 -13.37
CA LEU A 29 -4.77 -2.86 -12.39
C LEU A 29 -6.01 -2.23 -11.75
N ALA A 30 -6.06 -2.22 -10.42
CA ALA A 30 -7.04 -1.42 -9.67
C ALA A 30 -6.35 -0.46 -8.72
N VAL A 31 -7.00 0.68 -8.46
CA VAL A 31 -6.53 1.69 -7.52
C VAL A 31 -7.63 2.02 -6.53
N ALA A 32 -7.31 1.96 -5.24
CA ALA A 32 -8.19 2.39 -4.17
C ALA A 32 -7.49 3.42 -3.28
N SER A 33 -8.28 4.36 -2.76
CA SER A 33 -7.87 5.28 -1.70
C SER A 33 -8.47 4.87 -0.38
N PHE A 34 -7.78 5.21 0.70
CA PHE A 34 -8.20 4.98 2.07
C PHE A 34 -7.89 6.21 2.93
N GLY A 35 -8.53 6.33 4.08
CA GLY A 35 -8.46 7.47 4.97
C GLY A 35 -9.28 7.21 6.22
N LYS A 36 -10.03 8.20 6.72
CA LYS A 36 -10.95 8.06 7.86
C LYS A 36 -11.79 6.77 7.79
N LYS A 37 -12.21 6.26 8.96
CA LYS A 37 -12.95 4.99 9.08
C LYS A 37 -14.05 4.84 8.03
N GLY A 38 -14.04 3.72 7.32
CA GLY A 38 -15.02 3.43 6.26
C GLY A 38 -14.91 4.29 4.98
N ASN A 39 -13.93 5.19 4.86
CA ASN A 39 -13.74 6.03 3.68
C ASN A 39 -12.78 5.39 2.67
N ILE A 40 -13.05 4.14 2.30
CA ILE A 40 -12.34 3.47 1.22
C ILE A 40 -13.10 3.70 -0.08
N LYS A 41 -12.40 4.18 -1.10
CA LYS A 41 -12.97 4.45 -2.42
C LYS A 41 -12.14 3.80 -3.50
N LEU A 42 -12.77 2.96 -4.30
CA LEU A 42 -12.20 2.47 -5.54
C LEU A 42 -12.15 3.64 -6.54
N LEU A 43 -10.94 4.01 -6.95
CA LEU A 43 -10.69 5.11 -7.89
C LEU A 43 -10.57 4.61 -9.34
N HIS A 44 -10.09 3.38 -9.50
CA HIS A 44 -9.93 2.69 -10.77
C HIS A 44 -10.16 1.19 -10.56
N ASP A 45 -10.95 0.56 -11.43
CA ASP A 45 -11.33 -0.86 -11.34
C ASP A 45 -10.48 -1.70 -12.29
N PHE A 46 -10.35 -3.01 -12.00
CA PHE A 46 -9.52 -3.95 -12.75
C PHE A 46 -9.90 -4.05 -14.24
N ASP A 47 -11.19 -3.92 -14.54
CA ASP A 47 -11.72 -4.07 -15.91
C ASP A 47 -11.56 -2.81 -16.79
N GLN A 48 -10.85 -1.79 -16.32
CA GLN A 48 -10.67 -0.52 -17.04
C GLN A 48 -9.22 -0.28 -17.44
N PRO A 49 -8.94 0.15 -18.68
CA PRO A 49 -7.60 0.55 -19.05
C PRO A 49 -7.24 1.86 -18.34
N PHE A 50 -6.00 1.97 -17.88
CA PHE A 50 -5.50 3.19 -17.25
C PHE A 50 -5.10 4.23 -18.31
N THR A 51 -6.00 5.18 -18.59
CA THR A 51 -5.74 6.30 -19.52
C THR A 51 -5.35 7.59 -18.78
N ALA A 52 -4.91 8.60 -19.54
CA ALA A 52 -4.61 9.91 -18.98
C ALA A 52 -5.85 10.55 -18.32
N GLU A 53 -7.04 10.38 -18.89
CA GLU A 53 -8.31 10.87 -18.34
C GLU A 53 -8.67 10.13 -17.04
N ALA A 54 -8.50 8.80 -17.01
CA ALA A 54 -8.70 8.00 -15.80
C ALA A 54 -7.77 8.47 -14.67
N GLY A 55 -6.50 8.73 -15.00
CA GLY A 55 -5.52 9.32 -14.08
C GLY A 55 -5.94 10.69 -13.55
N ALA A 56 -6.38 11.61 -14.42
CA ALA A 56 -6.84 12.94 -14.01
C ALA A 56 -8.07 12.87 -13.08
N LYS A 57 -9.03 11.99 -13.39
CA LYS A 57 -10.21 11.75 -12.56
C LYS A 57 -9.83 11.17 -11.19
N MET A 58 -8.92 10.20 -11.17
CA MET A 58 -8.39 9.62 -9.94
C MET A 58 -7.72 10.68 -9.07
N LEU A 59 -6.81 11.48 -9.62
CA LEU A 59 -6.10 12.53 -8.89
C LEU A 59 -7.04 13.60 -8.33
N SER A 60 -8.06 14.01 -9.08
CA SER A 60 -9.00 15.04 -8.60
C SER A 60 -9.86 14.58 -7.41
N SER A 61 -10.00 13.27 -7.19
CA SER A 61 -10.71 12.72 -6.04
C SER A 61 -9.88 12.69 -4.74
N LEU A 62 -8.55 12.82 -4.85
CA LEU A 62 -7.60 12.74 -3.74
C LEU A 62 -7.35 14.14 -3.14
N THR A 63 -7.97 14.42 -2.00
CA THR A 63 -7.82 15.73 -1.34
C THR A 63 -6.77 15.75 -0.23
N PHE A 64 -6.43 14.59 0.34
CA PHE A 64 -5.51 14.42 1.49
C PHE A 64 -5.85 15.25 2.75
N LYS A 65 -7.02 15.90 2.81
CA LYS A 65 -7.48 16.73 3.94
C LYS A 65 -8.13 15.91 5.07
N GLN A 66 -7.82 14.63 5.15
CA GLN A 66 -8.46 13.72 6.09
C GLN A 66 -7.59 13.66 7.35
N GLU A 67 -8.16 14.07 8.49
CA GLU A 67 -7.54 13.87 9.81
C GLU A 67 -7.85 12.44 10.27
N ASN A 68 -6.85 11.56 10.37
CA ASN A 68 -7.06 10.23 10.90
C ASN A 68 -6.85 10.25 12.42
N THR A 69 -7.87 9.86 13.16
CA THR A 69 -7.76 9.64 14.61
C THR A 69 -7.31 8.21 14.87
N ILE A 70 -6.74 7.95 16.05
CA ILE A 70 -6.29 6.60 16.47
C ILE A 70 -7.45 5.57 16.40
N ALA A 71 -8.70 6.02 16.56
CA ALA A 71 -9.89 5.18 16.53
C ALA A 71 -10.35 4.77 15.10
N ASP A 72 -9.79 5.39 14.06
CA ASP A 72 -10.30 5.21 12.69
C ASP A 72 -9.87 3.88 12.06
N GLU A 73 -8.89 3.17 12.64
CA GLU A 73 -8.31 1.89 12.14
C GLU A 73 -8.24 1.79 10.59
N PRO A 74 -7.69 2.80 9.89
CA PRO A 74 -7.79 2.92 8.44
C PRO A 74 -7.07 1.79 7.69
N MET A 75 -5.97 1.26 8.23
CA MET A 75 -5.24 0.16 7.62
C MET A 75 -5.98 -1.16 7.76
N VAL A 76 -6.60 -1.42 8.91
CA VAL A 76 -7.42 -2.62 9.09
C VAL A 76 -8.59 -2.62 8.11
N ASP A 77 -9.27 -1.48 7.91
CA ASP A 77 -10.33 -1.37 6.91
C ASP A 77 -9.79 -1.57 5.50
N LEU A 78 -8.61 -1.00 5.17
CA LEU A 78 -7.95 -1.20 3.88
C LEU A 78 -7.66 -2.68 3.63
N LEU A 79 -7.06 -3.38 4.60
CA LEU A 79 -6.72 -4.80 4.46
C LEU A 79 -7.97 -5.68 4.28
N LYS A 80 -9.07 -5.39 4.98
CA LYS A 80 -10.35 -6.07 4.77
C LYS A 80 -10.90 -5.84 3.36
N PHE A 81 -10.85 -4.59 2.89
CA PHE A 81 -11.29 -4.24 1.54
C PHE A 81 -10.47 -4.98 0.49
N ILE A 82 -9.14 -4.90 0.57
CA ILE A 82 -8.22 -5.59 -0.34
C ILE A 82 -8.50 -7.09 -0.35
N ASN A 83 -8.64 -7.71 0.83
CA ASN A 83 -8.94 -9.13 0.92
C ASN A 83 -10.23 -9.49 0.20
N LYS A 84 -11.31 -8.73 0.44
CA LYS A 84 -12.60 -8.96 -0.22
C LYS A 84 -12.50 -8.81 -1.75
N THR A 85 -11.86 -7.74 -2.21
CA THR A 85 -11.73 -7.43 -3.63
C THR A 85 -10.89 -8.49 -4.36
N LEU A 86 -9.73 -8.86 -3.81
CA LEU A 86 -8.86 -9.86 -4.40
C LEU A 86 -9.43 -11.28 -4.30
N ASP A 87 -10.18 -11.61 -3.25
CA ASP A 87 -10.90 -12.89 -3.16
C ASP A 87 -11.92 -13.01 -4.30
N SER A 88 -12.67 -11.95 -4.59
CA SER A 88 -13.60 -11.91 -5.73
C SER A 88 -12.87 -12.09 -7.06
N ALA A 89 -11.73 -11.42 -7.26
CA ALA A 89 -10.92 -11.55 -8.47
C ALA A 89 -10.42 -12.99 -8.68
N VAL A 90 -9.92 -13.63 -7.60
CA VAL A 90 -9.50 -15.03 -7.64
C VAL A 90 -10.65 -15.95 -8.00
N ILE A 91 -11.83 -15.76 -7.41
CA ILE A 91 -13.01 -16.59 -7.71
C ILE A 91 -13.38 -16.49 -9.19
N ASN A 92 -13.34 -15.29 -9.77
CA ASN A 92 -13.68 -15.06 -11.18
C ASN A 92 -12.62 -15.61 -12.14
N ALA A 93 -11.35 -15.62 -11.75
CA ALA A 93 -10.24 -16.11 -12.58
C ALA A 93 -9.93 -17.61 -12.41
N ARG A 94 -10.69 -18.33 -11.57
CA ARG A 94 -10.47 -19.77 -11.35
C ARG A 94 -10.62 -20.55 -12.65
N LEU A 95 -9.59 -21.32 -12.96
CA LEU A 95 -9.62 -22.25 -14.07
C LEU A 95 -10.54 -23.44 -13.77
N PRO A 96 -11.06 -24.16 -14.79
CA PRO A 96 -11.83 -25.38 -14.60
C PRO A 96 -11.10 -26.47 -13.79
N SER A 97 -9.77 -26.42 -13.76
CA SER A 97 -8.91 -27.29 -12.95
C SER A 97 -8.96 -26.99 -11.44
N GLY A 98 -9.63 -25.91 -11.02
CA GLY A 98 -9.66 -25.43 -9.64
C GLY A 98 -8.40 -24.68 -9.21
N GLN A 99 -7.41 -24.54 -10.10
CA GLN A 99 -6.21 -23.75 -9.85
C GLN A 99 -6.49 -22.25 -10.00
N ASN A 100 -5.86 -21.46 -9.14
CA ASN A 100 -5.82 -20.01 -9.27
C ASN A 100 -4.55 -19.62 -10.05
N PRO A 101 -4.66 -19.07 -11.27
CA PRO A 101 -3.49 -18.64 -12.03
C PRO A 101 -3.01 -17.23 -11.65
N LEU A 102 -3.74 -16.51 -10.79
CA LEU A 102 -3.43 -15.11 -10.49
C LEU A 102 -2.34 -14.97 -9.43
N GLU A 103 -1.31 -14.23 -9.81
CA GLU A 103 -0.33 -13.68 -8.88
C GLU A 103 -0.72 -12.26 -8.48
N GLN A 104 -0.81 -12.02 -7.18
CA GLN A 104 -1.44 -10.81 -6.64
C GLN A 104 -0.43 -9.92 -5.93
N LEU A 105 -0.21 -8.73 -6.48
CA LEU A 105 0.62 -7.68 -5.90
C LEU A 105 -0.25 -6.55 -5.31
N VAL A 106 0.02 -6.19 -4.07
CA VAL A 106 -0.57 -5.04 -3.39
C VAL A 106 0.53 -4.05 -3.06
N LEU A 107 0.48 -2.87 -3.66
CA LEU A 107 1.37 -1.76 -3.33
C LEU A 107 0.63 -0.72 -2.49
N ILE A 108 1.08 -0.51 -1.25
CA ILE A 108 0.51 0.49 -0.34
C ILE A 108 1.43 1.71 -0.30
N ILE A 109 0.93 2.86 -0.72
CA ILE A 109 1.67 4.13 -0.72
C ILE A 109 1.16 4.99 0.43
N ALA A 110 1.96 5.18 1.49
CA ALA A 110 1.58 5.99 2.64
C ALA A 110 2.79 6.48 3.45
N ASP A 111 2.57 7.41 4.37
CA ASP A 111 3.58 7.96 5.30
C ASP A 111 3.90 7.03 6.49
N GLY A 112 3.26 5.86 6.56
CA GLY A 112 3.59 4.80 7.51
C GLY A 112 3.24 5.07 8.98
N ARG A 113 2.47 6.12 9.28
CA ARG A 113 1.98 6.46 10.64
C ARG A 113 0.72 5.66 11.00
N LEU A 114 0.95 4.43 11.42
CA LEU A 114 -0.04 3.42 11.78
C LEU A 114 -0.03 3.22 13.31
N HIS A 115 -1.17 3.36 13.98
CA HIS A 115 -1.30 3.21 15.43
C HIS A 115 -2.22 2.05 15.83
N GLU A 116 -2.38 1.07 14.94
CA GLU A 116 -3.43 0.06 15.02
C GLU A 116 -2.92 -1.25 15.63
N GLU A 117 -3.31 -1.57 16.86
CA GLU A 117 -2.85 -2.80 17.55
C GLU A 117 -3.28 -4.09 16.84
N LYS A 118 -4.48 -4.07 16.24
CA LYS A 118 -5.04 -5.23 15.52
C LYS A 118 -4.37 -5.48 14.17
N LEU A 119 -3.56 -4.55 13.68
CA LEU A 119 -2.99 -4.59 12.34
C LEU A 119 -2.15 -5.85 12.11
N LYS A 120 -1.35 -6.28 13.09
CA LYS A 120 -0.51 -7.49 12.98
C LYS A 120 -1.31 -8.75 12.63
N ARG A 121 -2.54 -8.88 13.15
CA ARG A 121 -3.43 -10.01 12.84
C ARG A 121 -3.88 -9.97 11.38
N TRP A 122 -4.29 -8.80 10.89
CA TRP A 122 -4.77 -8.62 9.52
C TRP A 122 -3.64 -8.70 8.49
N VAL A 123 -2.44 -8.24 8.83
CA VAL A 123 -1.26 -8.44 7.98
C VAL A 123 -0.93 -9.93 7.84
N ARG A 124 -0.98 -10.70 8.92
CA ARG A 124 -0.80 -12.16 8.84
C ARG A 124 -1.86 -12.81 7.95
N ASP A 125 -3.12 -12.38 8.08
CA ASP A 125 -4.24 -12.90 7.30
C ASP A 125 -4.05 -12.66 5.79
N ILE A 126 -3.74 -11.42 5.36
CA ILE A 126 -3.54 -11.12 3.93
C ILE A 126 -2.31 -11.84 3.36
N LEU A 127 -1.22 -11.94 4.11
CA LEU A 127 0.00 -12.63 3.67
C LEU A 127 -0.19 -14.15 3.55
N SER A 128 -1.10 -14.75 4.33
CA SER A 128 -1.40 -16.18 4.26
C SER A 128 -2.08 -16.62 2.97
N LYS A 129 -2.55 -15.69 2.12
CA LYS A 129 -3.30 -15.95 0.90
C LYS A 129 -2.43 -15.93 -0.38
N ASN A 130 -1.11 -16.15 -0.26
CA ASN A 130 -0.14 -16.05 -1.35
C ASN A 130 -0.21 -14.71 -2.10
N ARG A 131 -0.34 -13.61 -1.35
CA ARG A 131 -0.37 -12.24 -1.88
C ARG A 131 0.87 -11.51 -1.42
N MET A 132 1.56 -10.83 -2.33
CA MET A 132 2.65 -9.95 -1.94
C MET A 132 2.09 -8.59 -1.57
N VAL A 133 2.39 -8.12 -0.36
CA VAL A 133 2.02 -6.79 0.11
C VAL A 133 3.30 -6.00 0.36
N ALA A 134 3.54 -4.97 -0.46
CA ALA A 134 4.69 -4.09 -0.36
C ALA A 134 4.27 -2.68 0.05
N PHE A 135 5.01 -2.09 1.00
CA PHE A 135 4.72 -0.77 1.52
C PHE A 135 5.74 0.26 1.00
N LEU A 136 5.30 1.23 0.20
CA LEU A 136 6.11 2.38 -0.16
C LEU A 136 5.90 3.49 0.89
N LEU A 137 6.86 3.58 1.81
CA LEU A 137 6.90 4.54 2.90
C LEU A 137 7.39 5.89 2.37
N LEU A 138 6.50 6.88 2.34
CA LEU A 138 6.86 8.25 1.96
C LEU A 138 7.50 8.96 3.15
N ASP A 139 8.81 9.15 3.09
CA ASP A 139 9.57 9.80 4.16
C ASP A 139 9.54 11.33 3.99
N ASN A 140 9.54 12.04 5.11
CA ASN A 140 9.73 13.49 5.13
C ASN A 140 11.04 13.79 5.84
N PRO A 141 12.05 14.41 5.19
CA PRO A 141 13.35 14.65 5.81
C PRO A 141 13.28 15.55 7.06
N LYS A 142 12.20 16.33 7.24
CA LYS A 142 11.98 17.13 8.45
C LYS A 142 11.44 16.32 9.63
N GLU A 143 10.74 15.23 9.36
CA GLU A 143 10.12 14.33 10.34
C GLU A 143 10.24 12.89 9.85
N SER A 144 11.48 12.37 9.84
CA SER A 144 11.75 11.08 9.22
C SER A 144 11.09 9.95 10.00
N ILE A 145 10.42 9.03 9.31
CA ILE A 145 9.82 7.84 9.92
C ILE A 145 10.87 6.97 10.63
N THR A 146 12.13 7.03 10.19
CA THR A 146 13.24 6.28 10.79
C THR A 146 13.68 6.81 12.16
N GLU A 147 13.34 8.06 12.45
CA GLU A 147 13.63 8.74 13.73
C GLU A 147 12.44 8.71 14.69
N VAL A 148 11.26 8.27 14.22
CA VAL A 148 10.08 8.13 15.06
C VAL A 148 10.31 7.04 16.12
N LEU A 149 10.24 7.45 17.38
CA LEU A 149 10.30 6.56 18.53
C LEU A 149 8.90 6.21 19.01
N GLU A 150 8.72 4.95 19.37
CA GLU A 150 7.51 4.45 20.01
C GLU A 150 7.83 3.92 21.40
N VAL A 151 6.88 4.11 22.30
CA VAL A 151 6.96 3.51 23.63
C VAL A 151 6.59 2.04 23.51
N SER A 152 7.57 1.18 23.77
CA SER A 152 7.39 -0.26 23.89
C SER A 152 7.30 -0.65 25.37
N PHE A 153 6.37 -1.53 25.69
CA PHE A 153 6.24 -2.11 27.03
C PHE A 153 6.61 -3.59 26.94
N GLU A 154 7.88 -3.91 27.21
CA GLU A 154 8.37 -5.29 27.27
C GLU A 154 8.60 -5.69 28.73
N ALA A 155 7.94 -6.76 29.17
CA ALA A 155 8.12 -7.36 30.49
C ALA A 155 8.03 -6.36 31.68
N GLY A 156 7.12 -5.38 31.58
CA GLY A 156 6.90 -4.36 32.61
C GLY A 156 7.91 -3.21 32.62
N LYS A 157 8.84 -3.15 31.66
CA LYS A 157 9.74 -2.00 31.46
C LYS A 157 9.28 -1.17 30.27
N CYS A 158 9.24 0.14 30.47
CA CYS A 158 9.01 1.13 29.42
C CYS A 158 10.34 1.38 28.70
N ALA A 159 10.41 1.07 27.41
CA ALA A 159 11.58 1.32 26.58
C ALA A 159 11.18 2.08 25.31
N LEU A 160 12.01 3.03 24.89
CA LEU A 160 11.87 3.68 23.59
C LEU A 160 12.47 2.77 22.52
N ALA A 161 11.67 2.37 21.54
CA ALA A 161 12.11 1.61 20.37
C ALA A 161 11.88 2.42 19.10
N LYS A 162 12.63 2.15 18.03
CA LYS A 162 12.35 2.79 16.75
C LYS A 162 11.09 2.16 16.16
N ARG A 163 10.21 3.00 15.61
CA ARG A 163 8.98 2.55 14.94
C ARG A 163 9.24 1.51 13.85
N MET A 164 10.36 1.63 13.15
CA MET A 164 10.73 0.70 12.08
C MET A 164 11.08 -0.70 12.58
N ASP A 165 11.49 -0.85 13.84
CA ASP A 165 11.81 -2.16 14.45
C ASP A 165 10.55 -3.00 14.66
N SER A 166 9.39 -2.32 14.81
CA SER A 166 8.08 -2.95 15.05
C SER A 166 7.14 -2.86 13.84
N PHE A 167 7.62 -2.44 12.67
CA PHE A 167 6.79 -2.20 11.49
C PHE A 167 6.10 -3.51 11.03
N PRO A 168 4.78 -3.50 10.81
CA PRO A 168 4.02 -4.75 10.72
C PRO A 168 4.11 -5.45 9.36
N PHE A 169 4.56 -4.76 8.31
CA PHE A 169 4.69 -5.34 6.96
C PHE A 169 6.11 -5.85 6.70
N PRO A 170 6.28 -7.05 6.13
CA PRO A 170 7.60 -7.63 5.88
C PRO A 170 8.34 -6.96 4.71
N TYR A 171 7.60 -6.46 3.72
CA TYR A 171 8.18 -5.81 2.55
C TYR A 171 7.82 -4.32 2.59
N TYR A 172 8.83 -3.47 2.72
CA TYR A 172 8.66 -2.03 2.66
C TYR A 172 9.89 -1.36 2.07
N VAL A 173 9.68 -0.19 1.46
CA VAL A 173 10.73 0.66 0.93
C VAL A 173 10.52 2.09 1.40
N ILE A 174 11.57 2.69 1.95
CA ILE A 174 11.54 4.09 2.41
C ILE A 174 11.96 5.00 1.26
N LEU A 175 11.00 5.73 0.73
CA LEU A 175 11.20 6.73 -0.31
C LEU A 175 11.55 8.08 0.34
N LYS A 176 12.84 8.41 0.33
CA LYS A 176 13.35 9.69 0.85
C LYS A 176 13.31 10.82 -0.17
N ASP A 177 13.47 10.48 -1.45
CA ASP A 177 13.49 11.43 -2.55
C ASP A 177 12.56 10.94 -3.65
N ILE A 178 11.73 11.83 -4.15
CA ILE A 178 10.83 11.55 -5.27
C ILE A 178 11.59 11.29 -6.56
N GLN A 179 12.81 11.82 -6.72
CA GLN A 179 13.61 11.58 -7.93
C GLN A 179 14.04 10.12 -8.05
N THR A 180 14.16 9.39 -6.93
CA THR A 180 14.53 7.97 -6.93
C THR A 180 13.33 7.04 -7.05
N LEU A 181 12.11 7.57 -7.04
CA LEU A 181 10.87 6.82 -7.09
C LEU A 181 10.77 5.89 -8.31
N PRO A 182 11.05 6.32 -9.57
CA PRO A 182 10.92 5.42 -10.72
C PRO A 182 11.87 4.22 -10.61
N THR A 183 13.11 4.46 -10.22
CA THR A 183 14.12 3.40 -10.02
C THR A 183 13.73 2.47 -8.88
N THR A 184 13.29 3.03 -7.76
CA THR A 184 12.86 2.28 -6.58
C THR A 184 11.68 1.35 -6.89
N LEU A 185 10.70 1.86 -7.63
CA LEU A 185 9.55 1.07 -8.09
C LEU A 185 9.97 0.00 -9.08
N ALA A 186 10.85 0.31 -10.04
CA ALA A 186 11.36 -0.67 -10.98
C ALA A 186 12.07 -1.83 -10.27
N ASP A 187 12.89 -1.54 -9.26
CA ASP A 187 13.54 -2.56 -8.44
C ASP A 187 12.54 -3.39 -7.62
N LEU A 188 11.53 -2.75 -7.02
CA LEU A 188 10.47 -3.45 -6.28
C LEU A 188 9.71 -4.42 -7.19
N LEU A 189 9.32 -3.96 -8.39
CA LEU A 189 8.61 -4.79 -9.36
C LEU A 189 9.50 -5.91 -9.89
N ARG A 190 10.77 -5.64 -10.15
CA ARG A 190 11.73 -6.67 -10.54
C ARG A 190 11.87 -7.75 -9.47
N GLN A 191 12.05 -7.36 -8.20
CA GLN A 191 12.11 -8.30 -7.08
C GLN A 191 10.83 -9.12 -6.96
N TRP A 192 9.67 -8.50 -7.16
CA TRP A 192 8.40 -9.22 -7.21
C TRP A 192 8.40 -10.28 -8.31
N PHE A 193 8.71 -9.91 -9.55
CA PHE A 193 8.77 -10.86 -10.67
C PHE A 193 9.74 -12.01 -10.41
N GLU A 194 10.92 -11.73 -9.83
CA GLU A 194 11.90 -12.75 -9.47
C GLU A 194 11.36 -13.73 -8.41
N LEU A 195 10.63 -13.23 -7.41
CA LEU A 195 10.00 -14.06 -6.36
C LEU A 195 8.85 -14.92 -6.90
N MET A 196 8.16 -14.48 -7.96
CA MET A 196 7.05 -15.23 -8.56
C MET A 196 7.50 -16.34 -9.52
N GLN A 197 8.78 -16.41 -9.90
CA GLN A 197 9.30 -17.45 -10.80
C GLN A 197 9.70 -18.76 -10.08
N HIS A 198 9.26 -18.97 -8.84
CA HIS A 198 9.56 -20.15 -8.02
C HIS A 198 8.32 -20.87 -7.50
#